data_AF-Q47270-F1
#
_entry.id   AF-Q47270-F1
#
_cell.length_a   1.000
_cell.length_b   1.000
_cell.length_c   1.000
_cell.angle_alpha   90.00
_cell.angle_beta   90.00
_cell.angle_gamma   90.00
#
_symmetry.space_group_name_H-M   'P 1'
#
loop_
_entity.id
_entity.type
_entity.pdbx_description
1 polymer ?
#
loop_
_entity_poly.entity_id
_entity_poly.type
_entity_poly.pdbx_seq_one_letter_code
_entity_poly.pdbx_strand_id
1 'polypeptide(L)' 'MATPLIRVMNGHIYRVPNRRKRKPELKPSEIPTLLGYTASLVDKKWLRLAARRSHG' A
#
# COMPACT_ATOMS: atom_id res chain seq x y z
N MET A 1 25.28 -26.52 -0.43
CA MET A 1 23.86 -26.63 -0.02
C MET A 1 23.78 -26.57 1.49
N ALA A 2 23.11 -25.56 2.07
CA ALA A 2 22.86 -25.55 3.50
C ALA A 2 21.70 -26.52 3.80
N THR A 3 22.00 -27.66 4.41
CA THR A 3 20.98 -28.64 4.81
C THR A 3 20.22 -28.12 6.04
N PRO A 4 18.97 -28.57 6.26
CA PRO A 4 18.23 -28.24 7.48
C PRO A 4 18.98 -28.68 8.76
N LEU A 5 19.75 -29.78 8.70
CA LEU A 5 20.59 -30.25 9.81
C LEU A 5 21.62 -29.21 10.25
N ILE A 6 22.28 -28.53 9.32
CA ILE A 6 23.25 -27.46 9.66
C ILE A 6 22.56 -26.32 10.44
N ARG A 7 21.27 -26.03 10.14
CA ARG A 7 20.51 -25.03 10.90
C ARG A 7 20.29 -25.45 12.35
N VAL A 8 20.05 -26.74 12.58
CA VAL A 8 19.92 -27.33 13.91
C VAL A 8 21.23 -27.29 14.66
N MET A 9 22.33 -27.74 14.04
CA MET A 9 23.68 -27.75 14.64
C MET A 9 24.13 -26.35 15.08
N ASN A 10 23.78 -25.32 14.31
CA ASN A 10 24.12 -23.93 14.63
C ASN A 10 23.12 -23.25 15.59
N GLY A 11 22.18 -23.99 16.18
CA GLY A 11 21.23 -23.46 17.17
C GLY A 11 20.19 -22.49 16.59
N HIS A 12 19.99 -22.45 15.27
CA HIS A 12 19.08 -21.49 14.64
C HIS A 12 17.60 -21.72 15.01
N ILE A 13 17.22 -22.90 15.49
CA ILE A 13 15.85 -23.19 15.96
C ILE A 13 15.45 -22.25 17.11
N TYR A 14 16.40 -21.90 17.97
CA TYR A 14 16.19 -21.01 19.10
C TYR A 14 16.42 -19.54 18.76
N ARG A 15 16.86 -19.24 17.53
CA ARG A 15 17.14 -17.86 17.11
C ARG A 15 15.82 -17.12 16.88
N VAL A 16 15.40 -16.36 17.87
CA VAL A 16 14.33 -15.36 17.70
C VAL A 16 14.88 -14.21 16.87
N PRO A 17 14.43 -13.99 15.62
CA PRO A 17 14.84 -12.81 14.88
C PRO A 17 14.37 -11.58 15.65
N ASN A 18 15.25 -10.58 15.79
CA ASN A 18 14.86 -9.33 16.44
C ASN A 18 13.63 -8.77 15.72
N ARG A 19 12.55 -8.51 16.46
CA ARG A 19 11.29 -8.03 15.87
C ARG A 19 11.60 -6.73 15.15
N ARG A 20 11.33 -6.68 13.84
CA ARG A 20 11.44 -5.42 13.10
C ARG A 20 10.46 -4.43 13.74
N LYS A 21 10.97 -3.27 14.15
CA LYS A 21 10.11 -2.16 14.58
C LYS A 21 9.11 -1.90 13.45
N ARG A 22 7.84 -1.65 13.79
CA ARG A 22 6.83 -1.26 12.81
C ARG A 22 7.33 0.00 12.08
N LYS A 23 6.98 0.13 10.79
CA LYS A 23 7.22 1.38 10.07
C LYS A 23 6.56 2.52 10.86
N PRO A 24 7.18 3.71 10.92
CA PRO A 24 6.57 4.86 11.58
C PRO A 24 5.19 5.13 10.99
N GLU A 25 4.26 5.60 11.82
CA GLU A 25 2.97 6.09 11.34
C GLU A 25 3.23 7.27 10.40
N LEU A 26 2.62 7.22 9.21
CA LEU A 26 2.75 8.29 8.24
C LEU A 26 2.06 9.54 8.80
N LYS A 27 2.71 10.70 8.63
CA LYS A 27 2.05 11.96 8.95
C LYS A 27 0.82 12.14 8.05
N PRO A 28 -0.24 12.85 8.48
CA PRO A 28 -1.41 13.11 7.63
C PRO A 28 -1.07 13.73 6.26
N SER A 29 0.03 14.49 6.19
CA SER A 29 0.56 15.09 4.95
C SER A 29 1.25 14.09 4.00
N GLU A 30 1.73 12.95 4.51
CA GLU A 30 2.45 11.92 3.75
C GLU A 30 1.52 10.78 3.30
N ILE A 31 0.32 10.67 3.90
CA ILE A 31 -0.70 9.74 3.44
C ILE A 31 -1.05 10.15 2.01
N PRO A 32 -0.93 9.25 1.01
CA PRO A 32 -1.33 9.54 -0.34
C PRO A 32 -2.85 9.75 -0.34
N THR A 33 -3.24 11.00 -0.12
CA THR A 33 -4.61 11.41 -0.31
C THR A 33 -4.86 11.35 -1.79
N LEU A 34 -5.90 10.63 -2.16
CA LEU A 34 -6.25 10.36 -3.54
C LEU A 34 -6.83 11.63 -4.22
N LEU A 35 -6.34 12.82 -3.86
CA LEU A 35 -6.85 14.13 -4.27
C LEU A 35 -6.87 14.28 -5.80
N GLY A 36 -5.82 13.83 -6.48
CA GLY A 36 -5.80 13.83 -7.95
C GLY A 36 -6.86 12.90 -8.56
N TYR A 37 -7.11 11.76 -7.94
CA TYR A 37 -8.09 10.80 -8.44
C TYR A 37 -9.51 11.22 -8.11
N THR A 38 -9.80 11.78 -6.93
CA THR A 38 -11.12 12.34 -6.63
C THR A 38 -11.43 13.54 -7.51
N ALA A 39 -10.46 14.41 -7.79
CA ALA A 39 -10.61 15.51 -8.74
C ALA A 39 -10.97 14.98 -10.15
N SER A 40 -10.26 13.95 -10.64
CA SER A 40 -10.56 13.33 -11.93
C SER A 40 -11.95 12.69 -11.98
N LEU A 41 -12.46 12.17 -10.86
CA LEU A 41 -13.80 11.59 -10.79
C LEU A 41 -14.88 12.66 -10.89
N VAL A 42 -14.67 13.81 -10.25
CA VAL A 42 -15.60 14.96 -10.34
C VAL A 42 -15.64 15.48 -11.78
N ASP A 43 -14.48 15.67 -12.42
CA ASP A 43 -14.41 16.10 -13.81
C ASP A 43 -15.11 15.12 -14.77
N LYS A 44 -14.81 13.81 -14.66
CA LYS A 44 -15.49 12.75 -15.42
C LYS A 44 -17.01 12.74 -15.19
N LYS A 45 -17.48 13.03 -13.97
CA LYS A 45 -18.92 13.14 -13.67
C LYS A 45 -19.55 14.30 -14.43
N TRP A 46 -18.90 15.46 -14.47
CA TRP A 46 -19.37 16.63 -15.20
C TRP A 46 -19.40 16.40 -16.71
N LEU A 47 -18.36 15.75 -17.27
CA LEU A 47 -18.32 15.37 -18.68
C LEU A 47 -19.48 14.43 -19.05
N ARG A 48 -19.76 13.42 -18.22
CA ARG A 48 -20.91 12.51 -18.41
C ARG A 48 -22.25 13.23 -18.31
N LEU A 49 -22.38 14.20 -17.41
CA LEU A 49 -23.60 14.98 -17.26
C LEU A 49 -23.82 15.90 -18.47
N ALA A 50 -22.76 16.55 -18.97
CA ALA A 50 -22.80 17.39 -20.17
C ALA A 50 -23.20 16.57 -21.40
N ALA A 51 -22.63 15.37 -21.58
CA ALA A 51 -23.00 14.47 -22.67
C ALA A 51 -24.50 14.11 -22.65
N ARG A 52 -25.08 13.87 -21.47
CA ARG A 52 -26.53 13.60 -21.33
C ARG A 52 -27.39 14.80 -21.71
N ARG A 53 -26.97 16.02 -21.37
CA ARG A 53 -27.70 17.24 -21.73
C ARG A 53 -27.67 17.53 -23.23
N SER A 54 -26.67 17.05 -23.95
CA SER A 54 -26.57 17.26 -25.41
C SER A 54 -27.53 16.38 -26.24
N HIS A 55 -28.17 15.38 -25.63
CA HIS A 55 -29.04 14.41 -26.33
C HIS A 55 -30.54 14.60 -26.05
N GLY A 56 -30.94 15.69 -25.40
CA GLY A 56 -32.35 16.09 -25.24
C GLY A 56 -32.66 17.28 -26.13
#